data_AF-G1UPL8-F1
#
_entry.id   AF-G1UPL8-F1
#
_cell.length_a   1.000
_cell.length_b   1.000
_cell.length_c   1.000
_cell.angle_alpha   90.00
_cell.angle_beta   90.00
_cell.angle_gamma   90.00
#
_symmetry.space_group_name_H-M   'P 1'
#
loop_
_entity.id
_entity.type
_entity.pdbx_description
1 polymer ?
#
loop_
_entity_poly.entity_id
_entity_poly.type
_entity_poly.pdbx_seq_one_letter_code
_entity_poly.pdbx_strand_id
1 'polypeptide(L)'
;MSEKKKLTIFQRGILQFFFSVAVASLFMYAGLTAFIQLYLAGLFSQNAIIIFFGFASALVIVAMSFFIMKLTFSANLTTKVNLPKIVEFSHALQNIGINRFDEQIDFIAREKIFVFVSDETILAPYKENASVRRYIFLKDKEKLKCFNGDKRLCLDVDDYERLLEEHGAKTKSAYTAKIAELEQNVIELKSVNSLQGAEIAKLTDEKKKLLTKSAEYKEKLRTLPGREKNAEKRTNDRIAFWRVGGPLLNRLFQEAQADTRYTRSQIQQIFEQELETFPEENFLELRTAIKKTLYTSKKAEANTPFDLTGWAMESIRHGLGELAKKDSGRVKES
;
A
#
# COMPACT_ATOMS: atom_id res chain seq x y z
N MET A 1 -23.76 22.31 7.77
CA MET A 1 -24.73 23.20 7.09
C MET A 1 -25.27 22.53 5.83
N SER A 2 -26.09 21.47 5.93
CA SER A 2 -26.67 20.80 4.74
C SER A 2 -27.90 19.91 5.03
N GLU A 3 -28.77 20.29 5.98
CA GLU A 3 -30.05 19.57 6.18
C GLU A 3 -31.27 20.29 5.59
N LYS A 4 -31.14 21.57 5.18
CA LYS A 4 -32.30 22.38 4.74
C LYS A 4 -32.71 22.22 3.26
N LYS A 5 -32.03 21.40 2.45
CA LYS A 5 -32.34 21.30 1.00
C LYS A 5 -33.23 20.12 0.57
N LYS A 6 -33.40 19.08 1.38
CA LYS A 6 -34.09 17.83 0.96
C LYS A 6 -35.64 17.85 1.03
N LEU A 7 -36.25 18.88 1.62
CA LEU A 7 -37.71 18.99 1.72
C LEU A 7 -38.39 19.67 0.51
N THR A 8 -37.62 20.19 -0.46
CA THR A 8 -38.18 21.12 -1.45
C THR A 8 -38.85 20.48 -2.66
N ILE A 9 -38.45 19.29 -3.13
CA ILE A 9 -39.02 18.76 -4.40
C ILE A 9 -40.40 18.14 -4.19
N PHE A 10 -40.59 17.36 -3.11
CA PHE A 10 -41.87 16.72 -2.80
C PHE A 10 -42.91 17.76 -2.34
N GLN A 11 -42.51 18.71 -1.49
CA GLN A 11 -43.38 19.83 -1.11
C GLN A 11 -43.70 20.74 -2.31
N ARG A 12 -42.74 21.03 -3.21
CA ARG A 12 -43.05 21.81 -4.43
C ARG A 12 -43.96 21.06 -5.39
N GLY A 13 -43.81 19.75 -5.54
CA GLY A 13 -44.70 18.93 -6.37
C GLY A 13 -46.14 18.89 -5.84
N ILE A 14 -46.29 18.73 -4.52
CA ILE A 14 -47.60 18.78 -3.85
C ILE A 14 -48.20 20.19 -3.94
N LEU A 15 -47.41 21.23 -3.68
CA LEU A 15 -47.87 22.62 -3.75
C LEU A 15 -48.26 23.02 -5.18
N GLN A 16 -47.49 22.60 -6.19
CA GLN A 16 -47.79 22.83 -7.61
C GLN A 16 -49.05 22.06 -8.04
N PHE A 17 -49.29 20.87 -7.50
CA PHE A 17 -50.53 20.14 -7.73
C PHE A 17 -51.73 20.87 -7.13
N PHE A 18 -51.68 21.26 -5.85
CA PHE A 18 -52.76 22.03 -5.22
C PHE A 18 -52.99 23.37 -5.93
N PHE A 19 -51.94 24.06 -6.34
CA PHE A 19 -52.03 25.29 -7.11
C PHE A 19 -52.68 25.06 -8.48
N SER A 20 -52.27 24.01 -9.21
CA SER A 20 -52.86 23.67 -10.51
C SER A 20 -54.31 23.24 -10.39
N VAL A 21 -54.68 22.49 -9.36
CA VAL A 21 -56.07 22.09 -9.08
C VAL A 21 -56.90 23.30 -8.69
N ALA A 22 -56.38 24.20 -7.86
CA ALA A 22 -57.08 25.42 -7.47
C ALA A 22 -57.33 26.35 -8.67
N VAL A 23 -56.30 26.56 -9.51
CA VAL A 23 -56.42 27.35 -10.75
C VAL A 23 -57.41 26.69 -11.72
N ALA A 24 -57.32 25.38 -11.94
CA ALA A 24 -58.25 24.66 -12.80
C ALA A 24 -59.70 24.71 -12.27
N SER A 25 -59.89 24.60 -10.96
CA SER A 25 -61.20 24.71 -10.32
C SER A 25 -61.80 26.11 -10.48
N LEU A 26 -60.96 27.14 -10.41
CA LEU A 26 -61.37 28.53 -10.60
C LEU A 26 -61.78 28.82 -12.05
N PHE A 27 -61.02 28.32 -13.03
CA PHE A 27 -61.39 28.41 -14.45
C PHE A 27 -62.64 27.58 -14.79
N MET A 28 -62.79 26.41 -14.18
CA MET A 28 -63.98 25.57 -14.31
C MET A 28 -65.23 26.25 -13.75
N TYR A 29 -65.11 26.89 -12.58
CA TYR A 29 -66.21 27.64 -11.97
C TYR A 29 -66.57 28.89 -12.79
N ALA A 30 -65.57 29.64 -13.28
CA ALA A 30 -65.79 30.78 -14.17
C ALA A 30 -66.42 30.36 -15.52
N GLY A 31 -66.00 29.21 -16.06
CA GLY A 31 -66.60 28.62 -17.26
C GLY A 31 -68.05 28.21 -17.03
N LEU A 32 -68.36 27.60 -15.88
CA LEU A 32 -69.72 27.22 -15.48
C LEU A 32 -70.64 28.44 -15.35
N THR A 33 -70.18 29.50 -14.68
CA THR A 33 -70.99 30.72 -14.52
C THR A 33 -71.22 31.41 -15.86
N ALA A 34 -70.21 31.49 -16.73
CA ALA A 34 -70.37 31.99 -18.09
C ALA A 34 -71.35 31.14 -18.92
N PHE A 35 -71.30 29.81 -18.81
CA PHE A 35 -72.21 28.91 -19.52
C PHE A 35 -73.66 29.01 -19.04
N ILE A 36 -73.88 29.13 -17.74
CA ILE A 36 -75.21 29.33 -17.16
C ILE A 36 -75.79 30.67 -17.62
N GLN A 37 -74.98 31.74 -17.65
CA GLN A 37 -75.40 33.05 -18.16
C GLN A 37 -75.76 33.01 -19.65
N LEU A 38 -74.98 32.28 -20.47
CA LEU A 38 -75.27 32.10 -21.90
C LEU A 38 -76.49 31.20 -22.16
N TYR A 39 -76.76 30.22 -21.29
CA TYR A 39 -77.98 29.41 -21.32
C TYR A 39 -79.22 30.22 -20.96
N LEU A 40 -79.15 31.04 -19.89
CA LEU A 40 -80.23 31.96 -19.51
C LEU A 40 -80.48 33.03 -20.58
N ALA A 41 -79.45 33.42 -21.35
CA ALA A 41 -79.57 34.29 -22.51
C ALA A 41 -80.10 33.59 -23.79
N GLY A 42 -80.42 32.29 -23.73
CA GLY A 42 -80.99 31.52 -24.85
C GLY A 42 -80.01 31.14 -25.95
N LEU A 43 -78.70 31.34 -25.75
CA LEU A 43 -77.65 31.10 -26.75
C LEU A 43 -77.13 29.66 -26.77
N PHE A 44 -77.29 28.90 -25.67
CA PHE A 44 -76.89 27.51 -25.58
C PHE A 44 -78.04 26.60 -25.17
N SER A 45 -78.05 25.37 -25.70
CA SER A 45 -79.01 24.33 -25.32
C SER A 45 -78.51 23.52 -24.12
N GLN A 46 -79.43 22.86 -23.42
CA GLN A 46 -79.11 21.99 -22.28
C GLN A 46 -78.10 20.89 -22.64
N ASN A 47 -78.10 20.43 -23.89
CA ASN A 47 -77.16 19.44 -24.41
C ASN A 47 -75.71 19.96 -24.45
N ALA A 48 -75.50 21.26 -24.72
CA ALA A 48 -74.16 21.86 -24.73
C ALA A 48 -73.53 21.90 -23.33
N ILE A 49 -74.35 22.14 -22.30
CA ILE A 49 -73.93 22.11 -20.89
C ILE A 49 -73.50 20.69 -20.51
N ILE A 50 -74.29 19.68 -20.88
CA ILE A 50 -74.01 18.28 -20.57
C ILE A 50 -72.69 17.82 -21.22
N ILE A 51 -72.45 18.19 -22.48
CA ILE A 51 -71.20 17.85 -23.20
C ILE A 51 -69.99 18.50 -22.53
N PHE A 52 -70.08 19.76 -22.12
CA PHE A 52 -68.99 20.45 -21.42
C PHE A 52 -68.63 19.77 -20.09
N PHE A 53 -69.63 19.42 -19.27
CA PHE A 53 -69.41 18.68 -18.03
C PHE A 53 -68.79 17.29 -18.26
N GLY A 54 -69.22 16.60 -19.32
CA GLY A 54 -68.62 15.32 -19.73
C GLY A 54 -67.13 15.45 -20.06
N PHE A 55 -66.74 16.46 -20.86
CA PHE A 55 -65.34 16.70 -21.21
C PHE A 55 -64.48 17.09 -20.01
N ALA A 56 -64.99 17.98 -19.15
CA ALA A 56 -64.21 18.46 -18.03
C ALA A 56 -64.03 17.40 -16.94
N SER A 57 -65.05 16.59 -16.65
CA SER A 57 -64.92 15.45 -15.73
C SER A 57 -63.93 14.41 -16.25
N ALA A 58 -63.93 14.11 -17.55
CA ALA A 58 -62.95 13.23 -18.17
C ALA A 58 -61.52 13.75 -18.01
N LEU A 59 -61.27 15.04 -18.22
CA LEU A 59 -59.94 15.66 -18.05
C LEU A 59 -59.44 15.56 -16.59
N VAL A 60 -60.31 15.75 -15.61
CA VAL A 60 -59.95 15.61 -14.19
C VAL A 60 -59.57 14.17 -13.86
N ILE A 61 -60.28 13.17 -14.39
CA ILE A 61 -59.96 11.75 -14.18
C ILE A 61 -58.61 11.40 -14.81
N VAL A 62 -58.30 11.91 -16.00
CA VAL A 62 -56.98 11.70 -16.66
C VAL A 62 -55.86 12.36 -15.86
N ALA A 63 -56.06 13.59 -15.36
CA ALA A 63 -55.07 14.26 -14.52
C ALA A 63 -54.83 13.52 -13.19
N MET A 64 -55.89 13.03 -12.56
CA MET A 64 -55.82 12.30 -11.30
C MET A 64 -55.15 10.93 -11.47
N SER A 65 -55.45 10.20 -12.54
CA SER A 65 -54.77 8.93 -12.87
C SER A 65 -53.28 9.12 -13.18
N PHE A 66 -52.90 10.17 -13.92
CA PHE A 66 -51.48 10.49 -14.16
C PHE A 66 -50.74 10.85 -12.87
N PHE A 67 -51.40 11.55 -11.94
CA PHE A 67 -50.82 11.89 -10.64
C PHE A 67 -50.63 10.66 -9.75
N ILE A 68 -51.61 9.76 -9.67
CA ILE A 68 -51.51 8.50 -8.94
C ILE A 68 -50.41 7.63 -9.54
N MET A 69 -50.30 7.59 -10.87
CA MET A 69 -49.22 6.90 -11.58
C MET A 69 -47.85 7.49 -11.18
N LYS A 70 -47.69 8.82 -11.20
CA LYS A 70 -46.44 9.48 -10.81
C LYS A 70 -46.06 9.20 -9.34
N LEU A 71 -47.03 9.19 -8.43
CA LEU A 71 -46.85 8.85 -7.02
C LEU A 71 -46.39 7.39 -6.85
N THR A 72 -47.06 6.45 -7.52
CA THR A 72 -46.72 5.02 -7.46
C THR A 72 -45.38 4.70 -8.11
N PHE A 73 -44.99 5.40 -9.19
CA PHE A 73 -43.64 5.28 -9.76
C PHE A 73 -42.55 5.90 -8.89
N SER A 74 -42.88 6.90 -8.06
CA SER A 74 -41.93 7.50 -7.11
C SER A 74 -41.82 6.73 -5.78
N ALA A 75 -42.79 5.86 -5.48
CA ALA A 75 -42.72 4.94 -4.38
C ALA A 75 -41.76 3.80 -4.74
N ASN A 76 -40.64 3.71 -4.03
CA ASN A 76 -39.73 2.57 -4.15
C ASN A 76 -40.47 1.31 -3.68
N LEU A 77 -41.17 0.63 -4.59
CA LEU A 77 -41.80 -0.65 -4.32
C LEU A 77 -40.70 -1.66 -3.98
N THR A 78 -40.64 -2.02 -2.70
CA THR A 78 -39.73 -3.03 -2.17
C THR A 78 -40.51 -4.28 -1.85
N THR A 79 -40.03 -5.41 -2.37
CA THR A 79 -40.52 -6.73 -1.94
C THR A 79 -39.45 -7.38 -1.09
N LYS A 80 -39.86 -7.94 0.05
CA LYS A 80 -38.98 -8.70 0.92
C LYS A 80 -38.90 -10.13 0.40
N VAL A 81 -37.70 -10.64 0.19
CA VAL A 81 -37.43 -11.97 -0.37
C VAL A 81 -36.33 -12.60 0.48
N ASN A 82 -36.46 -13.90 0.76
CA ASN A 82 -35.39 -14.67 1.38
C ASN A 82 -34.66 -15.41 0.28
N LEU A 83 -33.35 -15.17 0.16
CA LEU A 83 -32.49 -15.86 -0.80
C LEU A 83 -31.63 -16.91 -0.08
N PRO A 84 -31.44 -18.10 -0.69
CA PRO A 84 -30.67 -19.17 -0.07
C PRO A 84 -29.20 -18.78 0.08
N LYS A 85 -28.67 -17.97 -0.86
CA LYS A 85 -27.31 -17.45 -0.80
C LYS A 85 -27.21 -16.15 -1.59
N ILE A 86 -26.47 -15.19 -1.04
CA ILE A 86 -26.21 -13.90 -1.67
C ILE A 86 -24.71 -13.61 -1.68
N VAL A 87 -24.28 -12.82 -2.66
CA VAL A 87 -22.89 -12.37 -2.80
C VAL A 87 -22.83 -10.86 -2.70
N GLU A 88 -21.83 -10.32 -2.01
CA GLU A 88 -21.63 -8.89 -1.89
C GLU A 88 -21.36 -8.26 -3.27
N PHE A 89 -22.03 -7.15 -3.56
CA PHE A 89 -22.10 -6.57 -4.90
C PHE A 89 -20.74 -6.14 -5.46
N SER A 90 -19.94 -5.42 -4.67
CA SER A 90 -18.62 -4.95 -5.11
C SER A 90 -17.67 -6.12 -5.35
N HIS A 91 -17.67 -7.10 -4.46
CA HIS A 91 -16.88 -8.32 -4.57
C HIS A 91 -17.24 -9.12 -5.82
N ALA A 92 -18.54 -9.35 -6.04
CA ALA A 92 -19.04 -10.07 -7.21
C ALA A 92 -18.53 -9.44 -8.51
N LEU A 93 -18.62 -8.11 -8.63
CA LEU A 93 -18.27 -7.42 -9.85
C LEU A 93 -16.76 -7.20 -10.03
N GLN A 94 -16.01 -7.06 -8.94
CA GLN A 94 -14.55 -7.06 -9.00
C GLN A 94 -14.00 -8.40 -9.50
N ASN A 95 -14.62 -9.52 -9.14
CA ASN A 95 -14.21 -10.85 -9.60
C ASN A 95 -14.43 -11.09 -11.10
N ILE A 96 -15.32 -10.33 -11.75
CA ILE A 96 -15.47 -10.31 -13.21
C ILE A 96 -14.69 -9.15 -13.87
N GLY A 97 -13.88 -8.42 -13.09
CA GLY A 97 -12.95 -7.39 -13.58
C GLY A 97 -13.48 -5.96 -13.61
N ILE A 98 -14.64 -5.69 -13.00
CA ILE A 98 -15.25 -4.35 -12.96
C ILE A 98 -15.03 -3.72 -11.58
N ASN A 99 -14.08 -2.79 -11.50
CA ASN A 99 -13.57 -2.29 -10.22
C ASN A 99 -14.23 -1.00 -9.72
N ARG A 100 -14.86 -0.22 -10.61
CA ARG A 100 -15.44 1.08 -10.27
C ARG A 100 -16.95 0.97 -10.07
N PHE A 101 -17.44 1.51 -8.96
CA PHE A 101 -18.87 1.42 -8.60
C PHE A 101 -19.81 1.96 -9.68
N ASP A 102 -19.49 3.08 -10.32
CA ASP A 102 -20.36 3.63 -11.37
C ASP A 102 -20.44 2.68 -12.59
N GLU A 103 -19.32 2.08 -12.96
CA GLU A 103 -19.24 1.08 -14.04
C GLU A 103 -19.97 -0.22 -13.67
N GLN A 104 -19.88 -0.62 -12.40
CA GLN A 104 -20.59 -1.77 -11.84
C GLN A 104 -22.12 -1.63 -11.97
N ILE A 105 -22.64 -0.45 -11.63
CA ILE A 105 -24.09 -0.16 -11.72
C ILE A 105 -24.53 -0.11 -13.18
N ASP A 106 -23.76 0.55 -14.05
CA ASP A 106 -24.08 0.65 -15.48
C ASP A 106 -24.02 -0.73 -16.17
N PHE A 107 -23.09 -1.60 -15.75
CA PHE A 107 -22.97 -2.98 -16.23
C PHE A 107 -24.18 -3.83 -15.81
N ILE A 108 -24.52 -3.85 -14.52
CA ILE A 108 -25.67 -4.62 -14.02
C ILE A 108 -26.99 -4.15 -14.63
N ALA A 109 -27.13 -2.85 -14.86
CA ALA A 109 -28.29 -2.30 -15.56
C ALA A 109 -28.38 -2.78 -17.02
N ARG A 110 -27.23 -2.90 -17.71
CA ARG A 110 -27.15 -3.42 -19.08
C ARG A 110 -27.51 -4.90 -19.15
N GLU A 111 -26.96 -5.70 -18.23
CA GLU A 111 -27.22 -7.14 -18.12
C GLU A 111 -28.59 -7.47 -17.50
N LYS A 112 -29.34 -6.45 -17.08
CA LYS A 112 -30.70 -6.56 -16.50
C LYS A 112 -30.75 -7.48 -15.27
N ILE A 113 -29.67 -7.48 -14.48
CA ILE A 113 -29.56 -8.28 -13.26
C ILE A 113 -30.22 -7.54 -12.10
N PHE A 114 -30.89 -8.30 -11.23
CA PHE A 114 -31.54 -7.72 -10.06
C PHE A 114 -30.53 -7.47 -8.95
N VAL A 115 -30.59 -6.26 -8.38
CA VAL A 115 -29.80 -5.89 -7.21
C VAL A 115 -30.68 -5.92 -5.98
N PHE A 116 -30.15 -6.51 -4.91
CA PHE A 116 -30.83 -6.69 -3.64
C PHE A 116 -30.13 -5.89 -2.54
N VAL A 117 -30.91 -5.48 -1.53
CA VAL A 117 -30.38 -4.84 -0.33
C VAL A 117 -30.65 -5.76 0.86
N SER A 118 -29.59 -6.29 1.44
CA SER A 118 -29.65 -7.09 2.66
C SER A 118 -30.14 -6.26 3.84
N ASP A 119 -30.96 -6.85 4.71
CA ASP A 119 -31.39 -6.21 5.95
C ASP A 119 -30.18 -5.94 6.89
N GLU A 120 -29.12 -6.75 6.78
CA GLU A 120 -27.89 -6.67 7.59
C GLU A 120 -26.63 -6.46 6.72
N THR A 121 -25.59 -5.88 7.30
CA THR A 121 -24.26 -5.75 6.69
C THR A 121 -23.66 -7.13 6.41
N ILE A 122 -23.09 -7.28 5.20
CA ILE A 122 -22.43 -8.49 4.74
C ILE A 122 -20.93 -8.34 5.00
N LEU A 123 -20.43 -9.07 5.99
CA LEU A 123 -19.01 -8.99 6.40
C LEU A 123 -18.12 -9.93 5.58
N ALA A 124 -18.67 -11.09 5.20
CA ALA A 124 -18.02 -12.07 4.34
C ALA A 124 -18.38 -11.83 2.86
N PRO A 125 -17.63 -12.40 1.90
CA PRO A 125 -17.95 -12.26 0.47
C PRO A 125 -19.32 -12.81 0.08
N TYR A 126 -19.83 -13.78 0.86
CA TYR A 126 -21.14 -14.40 0.68
C TYR A 126 -21.86 -14.53 2.01
N LYS A 127 -23.20 -14.62 1.96
CA LYS A 127 -24.06 -14.89 3.12
C LYS A 127 -25.16 -15.85 2.71
N GLU A 128 -25.39 -16.87 3.53
CA GLU A 128 -26.45 -17.85 3.32
C GLU A 128 -27.74 -17.42 4.04
N ASN A 129 -28.87 -17.88 3.53
CA ASN A 129 -30.21 -17.68 4.08
C ASN A 129 -30.50 -16.22 4.46
N ALA A 130 -30.24 -15.31 3.54
CA ALA A 130 -30.33 -13.88 3.79
C ALA A 130 -31.72 -13.32 3.45
N SER A 131 -32.25 -12.52 4.38
CA SER A 131 -33.42 -11.68 4.16
C SER A 131 -33.01 -10.41 3.43
N VAL A 132 -33.50 -10.25 2.20
CA VAL A 132 -33.15 -9.14 1.32
C VAL A 132 -34.38 -8.40 0.82
N ARG A 133 -34.18 -7.15 0.42
CA ARG A 133 -35.20 -6.33 -0.23
C ARG A 133 -34.84 -6.14 -1.68
N ARG A 134 -35.75 -6.59 -2.55
CA ARG A 134 -35.69 -6.33 -3.98
C ARG A 134 -36.40 -5.02 -4.27
N TYR A 135 -35.67 -4.09 -4.88
CA TYR A 135 -36.24 -2.83 -5.36
C TYR A 135 -36.61 -2.96 -6.83
N ILE A 136 -37.86 -2.67 -7.18
CA ILE A 136 -38.32 -2.72 -8.57
C ILE A 136 -37.70 -1.59 -9.39
N PHE A 137 -37.47 -0.42 -8.77
CA PHE A 137 -36.86 0.74 -9.39
C PHE A 137 -35.80 1.37 -8.47
N LEU A 138 -34.58 0.85 -8.49
CA LEU A 138 -33.47 1.46 -7.76
C LEU A 138 -32.66 2.36 -8.71
N LYS A 139 -33.24 3.48 -9.13
CA LYS A 139 -32.58 4.45 -10.05
C LYS A 139 -31.69 5.48 -9.33
N ASP A 140 -31.74 5.55 -8.01
CA ASP A 140 -30.99 6.52 -7.23
C ASP A 140 -29.57 6.00 -6.96
N LYS A 141 -28.61 6.48 -7.77
CA LYS A 141 -27.18 6.13 -7.67
C LYS A 141 -26.58 6.50 -6.30
N GLU A 142 -27.01 7.60 -5.69
CA GLU A 142 -26.50 8.02 -4.37
C GLU A 142 -26.95 7.06 -3.28
N LYS A 143 -28.22 6.63 -3.32
CA LYS A 143 -28.75 5.64 -2.38
C LYS A 143 -28.08 4.27 -2.54
N LEU A 144 -27.83 3.87 -3.79
CA LEU A 144 -27.05 2.68 -4.13
C LEU A 144 -25.64 2.73 -3.56
N LYS A 145 -24.97 3.88 -3.67
CA LYS A 145 -23.64 4.12 -3.12
C LYS A 145 -23.62 4.01 -1.60
N CYS A 146 -24.63 4.53 -0.91
CA CYS A 146 -24.77 4.36 0.54
C CYS A 146 -24.89 2.87 0.92
N PHE A 147 -25.78 2.12 0.26
CA PHE A 147 -25.94 0.68 0.55
C PHE A 147 -24.70 -0.13 0.22
N ASN A 148 -23.93 0.26 -0.79
CA ASN A 148 -22.64 -0.36 -1.09
C ASN A 148 -21.60 -0.04 -0.01
N GLY A 149 -21.53 1.21 0.46
CA GLY A 149 -20.66 1.62 1.56
C GLY A 149 -20.96 0.89 2.87
N ASP A 150 -22.24 0.64 3.15
CA ASP A 150 -22.70 -0.14 4.30
C ASP A 150 -22.53 -1.67 4.13
N LYS A 151 -21.98 -2.12 2.99
CA LYS A 151 -21.87 -3.53 2.56
C LYS A 151 -23.20 -4.29 2.63
N ARG A 152 -24.28 -3.65 2.22
CA ARG A 152 -25.64 -4.25 2.20
C ARG A 152 -26.12 -4.56 0.80
N LEU A 153 -25.45 -4.01 -0.22
CA LEU A 153 -25.78 -4.27 -1.61
C LEU A 153 -25.28 -5.65 -2.02
N CYS A 154 -26.15 -6.44 -2.66
CA CYS A 154 -25.85 -7.84 -2.99
C CYS A 154 -26.56 -8.32 -4.26
N LEU A 155 -26.03 -9.42 -4.79
CA LEU A 155 -26.58 -10.17 -5.91
C LEU A 155 -27.03 -11.56 -5.43
N ASP A 156 -27.97 -12.15 -6.17
CA ASP A 156 -28.27 -13.57 -6.04
C ASP A 156 -27.05 -14.39 -6.50
N VAL A 157 -26.86 -15.57 -5.89
CA VAL A 157 -25.73 -16.44 -6.25
C VAL A 157 -25.84 -16.93 -7.68
N ASP A 158 -27.04 -17.28 -8.13
CA ASP A 158 -27.27 -17.80 -9.49
C ASP A 158 -26.94 -16.75 -10.56
N ASP A 159 -27.31 -15.49 -10.32
CA ASP A 159 -26.98 -14.36 -11.19
C ASP A 159 -25.46 -14.11 -11.21
N TYR A 160 -24.79 -14.24 -10.07
CA TYR A 160 -23.34 -14.11 -9.98
C TYR A 160 -22.59 -15.25 -10.69
N GLU A 161 -23.04 -16.49 -10.54
CA GLU A 161 -22.45 -17.65 -11.20
C GLU A 161 -22.56 -17.54 -12.72
N ARG A 162 -23.73 -17.13 -13.24
CA ARG A 162 -23.88 -16.82 -14.66
C ARG A 162 -22.91 -15.73 -15.13
N LEU A 163 -22.78 -14.64 -14.37
CA LEU A 163 -21.83 -13.57 -14.70
C LEU A 163 -20.38 -14.04 -14.73
N LEU A 164 -19.99 -14.93 -13.80
CA LEU A 164 -18.67 -15.53 -13.78
C LEU A 164 -18.41 -16.42 -15.01
N GLU A 165 -19.40 -17.17 -15.46
CA GLU A 165 -19.28 -18.00 -16.66
C GLU A 165 -19.14 -17.14 -17.92
N GLU A 166 -19.99 -16.12 -18.07
CA GLU A 166 -20.04 -15.28 -19.27
C GLU A 166 -18.88 -14.28 -19.36
N HIS A 167 -18.46 -13.70 -18.22
CA HIS A 167 -17.50 -12.59 -18.19
C HIS A 167 -16.22 -12.89 -17.40
N GLY A 168 -16.21 -13.92 -16.55
CA GLY A 168 -15.08 -14.25 -15.68
C GLY A 168 -13.88 -14.89 -16.41
N ALA A 169 -14.01 -15.32 -17.66
CA ALA A 169 -12.93 -15.99 -18.41
C ALA A 169 -11.64 -15.14 -18.51
N LYS A 170 -11.78 -13.83 -18.73
CA LYS A 170 -10.64 -12.90 -18.79
C LYS A 170 -9.94 -12.78 -17.44
N THR A 171 -10.72 -12.66 -16.37
CA THR A 171 -10.20 -12.56 -15.01
C THR A 171 -9.56 -13.86 -14.55
N LYS A 172 -10.17 -15.01 -14.89
CA LYS A 172 -9.61 -16.34 -14.64
C LYS A 172 -8.25 -16.51 -15.32
N SER A 173 -8.13 -16.15 -16.61
CA SER A 173 -6.86 -16.19 -17.32
C SER A 173 -5.78 -15.31 -16.69
N ALA A 174 -6.14 -14.10 -16.26
CA ALA A 174 -5.20 -13.18 -15.61
C ALA A 174 -4.73 -13.73 -14.25
N TYR A 175 -5.63 -14.28 -13.43
CA TYR A 175 -5.26 -14.92 -12.17
C TYR A 175 -4.44 -16.19 -12.39
N THR A 176 -4.74 -17.02 -13.38
CA THR A 176 -3.93 -18.21 -13.70
C THR A 176 -2.51 -17.82 -14.10
N ALA A 177 -2.34 -16.78 -14.93
CA ALA A 177 -1.01 -16.28 -15.29
C ALA A 177 -0.24 -15.77 -14.06
N LYS A 178 -0.91 -15.03 -13.18
CA LYS A 178 -0.30 -14.51 -11.94
C LYS A 178 0.06 -15.62 -10.95
N ILE A 179 -0.75 -16.67 -10.86
CA ILE A 179 -0.43 -17.85 -10.04
C ILE A 179 0.82 -18.54 -10.60
N ALA A 180 0.89 -18.76 -11.91
CA ALA A 180 2.07 -19.38 -12.54
C ALA A 180 3.35 -18.55 -12.32
N GLU A 181 3.25 -17.22 -12.43
CA GLU A 181 4.36 -16.30 -12.12
C GLU A 181 4.79 -16.41 -10.65
N LEU A 182 3.85 -16.43 -9.71
CA LEU A 182 4.14 -16.58 -8.28
C LEU A 182 4.78 -17.95 -7.97
N GLU A 183 4.31 -19.02 -8.59
CA GLU A 183 4.90 -20.36 -8.44
C GLU A 183 6.35 -20.38 -8.94
N GLN A 184 6.63 -19.73 -10.07
CA GLN A 184 7.98 -19.61 -10.60
C GLN A 184 8.90 -18.82 -9.65
N ASN A 185 8.43 -17.69 -9.10
CA ASN A 185 9.17 -16.91 -8.12
C ASN A 185 9.48 -17.73 -6.85
N VAL A 186 8.55 -18.58 -6.39
CA VAL A 186 8.78 -19.47 -5.25
C VAL A 186 9.85 -20.52 -5.55
N ILE A 187 9.87 -21.08 -6.77
CA ILE A 187 10.91 -22.03 -7.19
C ILE A 187 12.28 -21.35 -7.21
N GLU A 188 12.37 -20.14 -7.77
CA GLU A 188 13.61 -19.36 -7.81
C GLU A 188 14.12 -19.06 -6.39
N LEU A 189 13.26 -18.57 -5.51
CA LEU A 189 13.61 -18.29 -4.11
C LEU A 189 14.10 -19.54 -3.37
N LYS A 190 13.45 -20.71 -3.59
CA LYS A 190 13.92 -21.98 -3.01
C LYS A 190 15.31 -22.34 -3.50
N SER A 191 15.60 -22.11 -4.79
CA SER A 191 16.93 -22.40 -5.36
C SER A 191 18.02 -21.49 -4.77
N VAL A 192 17.76 -20.19 -4.66
CA VAL A 192 18.69 -19.22 -4.05
C VAL A 192 18.92 -19.55 -2.58
N ASN A 193 17.86 -19.87 -1.84
CA ASN A 193 17.97 -20.22 -0.43
C ASN A 193 18.79 -21.52 -0.23
N SER A 194 18.67 -22.48 -1.13
CA SER A 194 19.50 -23.69 -1.11
C SER A 194 20.99 -23.39 -1.33
N LEU A 195 21.31 -22.48 -2.26
CA LEU A 195 22.68 -22.05 -2.51
C LEU A 195 23.27 -21.31 -1.29
N GLN A 196 22.50 -20.39 -0.71
CA GLN A 196 22.90 -19.69 0.52
C GLN A 196 23.09 -20.65 1.70
N GLY A 197 22.22 -21.66 1.84
CA GLY A 197 22.38 -22.71 2.85
C GLY A 197 23.70 -23.49 2.70
N ALA A 198 24.11 -23.81 1.47
CA ALA A 198 25.39 -24.47 1.20
C ALA A 198 26.60 -23.57 1.52
N GLU A 199 26.51 -22.28 1.21
CA GLU A 199 27.55 -21.31 1.54
C GLU A 199 27.70 -21.12 3.06
N ILE A 200 26.58 -21.02 3.78
CA ILE A 200 26.57 -20.94 5.25
C ILE A 200 27.23 -22.19 5.85
N ALA A 201 26.91 -23.38 5.33
CA ALA A 201 27.52 -24.62 5.81
C ALA A 201 29.05 -24.63 5.59
N LYS A 202 29.50 -24.19 4.41
CA LYS A 202 30.93 -24.07 4.09
C LYS A 202 31.65 -23.08 5.02
N LEU A 203 31.11 -21.88 5.18
CA LEU A 203 31.67 -20.85 6.07
C LEU A 203 31.68 -21.29 7.54
N THR A 204 30.68 -22.07 7.96
CA THR A 204 30.61 -22.64 9.31
C THR A 204 31.72 -23.67 9.54
N ASP A 205 31.98 -24.55 8.56
CA ASP A 205 33.07 -25.52 8.64
C ASP A 205 34.45 -24.83 8.62
N GLU A 206 34.63 -23.83 7.75
CA GLU A 206 35.85 -23.00 7.72
C GLU A 206 36.08 -22.28 9.04
N LYS A 207 35.04 -21.67 9.64
CA LYS A 207 35.12 -21.04 10.96
C LYS A 207 35.55 -22.04 12.02
N LYS A 208 34.99 -23.25 12.02
CA LYS A 208 35.37 -24.32 12.97
C LYS A 208 36.85 -24.72 12.82
N LYS A 209 37.32 -24.91 11.58
CA LYS A 209 38.73 -25.21 11.28
C LYS A 209 39.68 -24.07 11.69
N LEU A 210 39.26 -22.82 11.53
CA LEU A 210 40.06 -21.67 11.98
C LEU A 210 40.13 -21.58 13.50
N LEU A 211 39.05 -21.88 14.21
CA LEU A 211 39.03 -21.93 15.67
C LEU A 211 39.94 -23.03 16.23
N THR A 212 39.94 -24.23 15.64
CA THR A 212 40.85 -25.30 16.06
C THR A 212 42.32 -24.93 15.82
N LYS A 213 42.65 -24.42 14.63
CA LYS A 213 44.00 -23.91 14.35
C LYS A 213 44.41 -22.81 15.33
N SER A 214 43.51 -21.86 15.64
CA SER A 214 43.79 -20.81 16.61
C SER A 214 44.10 -21.37 18.01
N ALA A 215 43.39 -22.40 18.45
CA ALA A 215 43.66 -23.08 19.72
C ALA A 215 45.03 -23.78 19.72
N GLU A 216 45.38 -24.48 18.63
CA GLU A 216 46.70 -25.12 18.46
C GLU A 216 47.84 -24.09 18.51
N TYR A 217 47.68 -22.95 17.85
CA TYR A 217 48.67 -21.86 17.90
C TYR A 217 48.83 -21.30 19.31
N LYS A 218 47.74 -21.12 20.06
CA LYS A 218 47.81 -20.68 21.46
C LYS A 218 48.59 -21.66 22.33
N GLU A 219 48.41 -22.96 22.11
CA GLU A 219 49.13 -23.99 22.86
C GLU A 219 50.62 -24.01 22.51
N LYS A 220 50.97 -23.93 21.22
CA LYS A 220 52.38 -23.80 20.77
C LYS A 220 53.06 -22.58 21.40
N LEU A 221 52.35 -21.45 21.47
CA LEU A 221 52.87 -20.23 22.10
C LEU A 221 53.06 -20.40 23.62
N ARG A 222 52.27 -21.25 24.27
CA ARG A 222 52.42 -21.56 25.71
C ARG A 222 53.73 -22.30 25.99
N THR A 223 54.10 -23.23 25.11
CA THR A 223 55.25 -24.15 25.25
C THR A 223 56.59 -23.58 24.78
N LEU A 224 56.63 -22.39 24.16
CA LEU A 224 57.88 -21.77 23.70
C LEU A 224 58.78 -21.30 24.87
N PRO A 225 60.12 -21.35 24.70
CA PRO A 225 61.09 -20.76 25.62
C PRO A 225 60.87 -19.25 25.81
N GLY A 226 61.20 -18.69 26.98
CA GLY A 226 60.81 -17.33 27.38
C GLY A 226 61.18 -16.20 26.39
N ARG A 227 62.33 -16.27 25.72
CA ARG A 227 62.74 -15.25 24.73
C ARG A 227 61.91 -15.34 23.44
N GLU A 228 61.72 -16.54 22.92
CA GLU A 228 60.93 -16.81 21.70
C GLU A 228 59.46 -16.55 21.93
N LYS A 229 58.91 -17.01 23.07
CA LYS A 229 57.54 -16.76 23.49
C LYS A 229 57.18 -15.28 23.53
N ASN A 230 58.10 -14.45 24.03
CA ASN A 230 57.89 -13.00 24.09
C ASN A 230 57.95 -12.34 22.71
N ALA A 231 58.81 -12.82 21.80
CA ALA A 231 58.86 -12.35 20.42
C ALA A 231 57.58 -12.75 19.65
N GLU A 232 57.17 -14.01 19.75
CA GLU A 232 55.97 -14.55 19.11
C GLU A 232 54.70 -13.85 19.61
N LYS A 233 54.59 -13.64 20.93
CA LYS A 233 53.47 -12.93 21.55
C LYS A 233 53.36 -11.50 21.04
N ARG A 234 54.48 -10.76 20.96
CA ARG A 234 54.48 -9.40 20.42
C ARG A 234 54.02 -9.38 18.96
N THR A 235 54.47 -10.33 18.15
CA THR A 235 54.04 -10.43 16.75
C THR A 235 52.54 -10.74 16.65
N ASN A 236 52.04 -11.65 17.50
CA ASN A 236 50.62 -12.00 17.56
C ASN A 236 49.73 -10.84 18.02
N ASP A 237 50.17 -10.08 19.04
CA ASP A 237 49.46 -8.89 19.53
C ASP A 237 49.35 -7.80 18.44
N ARG A 238 50.33 -7.74 17.51
CA ARG A 238 50.31 -6.82 16.35
C ARG A 238 49.34 -7.22 15.25
N ILE A 239 48.79 -8.43 15.24
CA ILE A 239 47.84 -8.87 14.21
C ILE A 239 46.59 -7.99 14.21
N ALA A 240 46.08 -7.59 15.38
CA ALA A 240 44.92 -6.71 15.48
C ALA A 240 45.17 -5.36 14.80
N PHE A 241 46.38 -4.81 14.94
CA PHE A 241 46.80 -3.60 14.23
C PHE A 241 46.81 -3.81 12.71
N TRP A 242 47.39 -4.91 12.24
CA TRP A 242 47.50 -5.19 10.80
C TRP A 242 46.17 -5.50 10.11
N ARG A 243 45.13 -5.91 10.85
CA ARG A 243 43.77 -6.03 10.29
C ARG A 243 43.23 -4.70 9.75
N VAL A 244 43.72 -3.57 10.28
CA VAL A 244 43.39 -2.22 9.80
C VAL A 244 44.51 -1.68 8.92
N GLY A 245 45.76 -1.87 9.34
CA GLY A 245 46.93 -1.37 8.60
C GLY A 245 47.11 -1.98 7.22
N GLY A 246 46.75 -3.25 7.02
CA GLY A 246 46.85 -3.94 5.73
C GLY A 246 45.90 -3.38 4.67
N PRO A 247 44.58 -3.34 4.92
CA PRO A 247 43.61 -2.69 4.03
C PRO A 247 43.95 -1.23 3.74
N LEU A 248 44.38 -0.47 4.76
CA LEU A 248 44.88 0.89 4.60
C LEU A 248 46.03 0.96 3.59
N LEU A 249 47.04 0.09 3.70
CA LEU A 249 48.16 0.08 2.76
C LEU A 249 47.69 -0.18 1.33
N ASN A 250 46.85 -1.20 1.13
CA ASN A 250 46.31 -1.52 -0.20
C ASN A 250 45.56 -0.33 -0.81
N ARG A 251 44.74 0.35 0.00
CA ARG A 251 44.01 1.54 -0.41
C ARG A 251 44.95 2.68 -0.79
N LEU A 252 45.95 2.97 0.04
CA LEU A 252 46.95 4.00 -0.24
C LEU A 252 47.76 3.68 -1.51
N PHE A 253 48.03 2.42 -1.80
CA PHE A 253 48.67 2.02 -3.07
C PHE A 253 47.75 2.21 -4.28
N GLN A 254 46.47 1.91 -4.15
CA GLN A 254 45.48 2.05 -5.23
C GLN A 254 45.16 3.52 -5.54
N GLU A 255 45.11 4.37 -4.51
CA GLU A 255 44.78 5.80 -4.64
C GLU A 255 46.00 6.67 -5.00
N ALA A 256 47.22 6.13 -4.94
CA ALA A 256 48.44 6.87 -5.24
C ALA A 256 48.56 7.19 -6.74
N GLN A 257 48.78 8.47 -7.03
CA GLN A 257 49.22 8.96 -8.34
C GLN A 257 50.76 9.00 -8.40
N ALA A 258 51.33 9.23 -9.60
CA ALA A 258 52.77 9.15 -9.84
C ALA A 258 53.65 9.98 -8.88
N ASP A 259 53.13 11.11 -8.37
CA ASP A 259 53.85 12.02 -7.45
C ASP A 259 53.32 12.01 -6.01
N THR A 260 52.43 11.07 -5.65
CA THR A 260 51.82 11.05 -4.33
C THR A 260 52.81 10.62 -3.26
N ARG A 261 52.97 11.46 -2.21
CA ARG A 261 53.75 11.13 -1.00
C ARG A 261 52.97 11.46 0.25
N TYR A 262 52.62 10.43 1.02
CA TYR A 262 51.85 10.54 2.25
C TYR A 262 52.71 11.00 3.43
N THR A 263 52.25 12.01 4.15
CA THR A 263 52.85 12.46 5.41
C THR A 263 52.41 11.57 6.58
N ARG A 264 53.13 11.66 7.71
CA ARG A 264 52.72 10.97 8.95
C ARG A 264 51.30 11.36 9.40
N SER A 265 50.92 12.63 9.26
CA SER A 265 49.57 13.09 9.65
C SER A 265 48.49 12.54 8.73
N GLN A 266 48.76 12.44 7.42
CA GLN A 266 47.82 11.83 6.46
C GLN A 266 47.64 10.34 6.75
N ILE A 267 48.74 9.62 7.04
CA ILE A 267 48.67 8.20 7.42
C ILE A 267 47.85 8.02 8.72
N GLN A 268 48.05 8.89 9.72
CA GLN A 268 47.28 8.85 10.97
C GLN A 268 45.78 9.03 10.71
N GLN A 269 45.41 10.06 9.94
CA GLN A 269 44.02 10.38 9.66
C GLN A 269 43.32 9.25 8.88
N ILE A 270 44.00 8.69 7.89
CA ILE A 270 43.45 7.60 7.07
C ILE A 270 43.33 6.32 7.90
N PHE A 271 44.26 6.07 8.83
CA PHE A 271 44.15 4.94 9.75
C PHE A 271 42.94 5.04 10.67
N GLU A 272 42.65 6.22 11.21
CA GLU A 272 41.47 6.45 12.04
C GLU A 272 40.17 6.29 11.24
N GLN A 273 40.15 6.79 10.00
CA GLN A 273 39.02 6.59 9.09
C GLN A 273 38.82 5.11 8.77
N GLU A 274 39.88 4.39 8.42
CA GLU A 274 39.81 2.96 8.09
C GLU A 274 39.33 2.17 9.31
N LEU A 275 39.78 2.54 10.52
CA LEU A 275 39.31 1.94 11.76
C LEU A 275 37.78 2.08 11.90
N GLU A 276 37.20 3.22 11.54
CA GLU A 276 35.74 3.48 11.63
C GLU A 276 34.89 2.70 10.61
N THR A 277 35.48 2.10 9.58
CA THR A 277 34.73 1.34 8.57
C THR A 277 34.34 -0.08 8.98
N PHE A 278 34.81 -0.56 10.14
CA PHE A 278 34.56 -1.94 10.58
C PHE A 278 33.16 -2.14 11.19
N PRO A 279 32.46 -3.27 10.93
CA PRO A 279 31.11 -3.54 11.46
C PRO A 279 31.05 -3.54 12.98
N GLU A 280 30.02 -2.91 13.57
CA GLU A 280 29.91 -2.65 15.03
C GLU A 280 30.14 -3.88 15.93
N GLU A 281 29.64 -5.06 15.53
CA GLU A 281 29.78 -6.30 16.32
C GLU A 281 31.24 -6.75 16.50
N ASN A 282 32.07 -6.58 15.47
CA ASN A 282 33.50 -6.91 15.52
C ASN A 282 34.38 -5.70 15.89
N PHE A 283 33.79 -4.50 15.86
CA PHE A 283 34.47 -3.23 16.03
C PHE A 283 34.96 -3.00 17.46
N LEU A 284 34.15 -3.36 18.47
CA LEU A 284 34.51 -3.15 19.88
C LEU A 284 35.70 -4.02 20.32
N GLU A 285 35.71 -5.29 19.91
CA GLU A 285 36.81 -6.22 20.22
C GLU A 285 38.10 -5.79 19.51
N LEU A 286 38.00 -5.43 18.22
CA LEU A 286 39.15 -4.99 17.43
C LEU A 286 39.76 -3.70 17.97
N ARG A 287 38.94 -2.68 18.29
CA ARG A 287 39.41 -1.43 18.88
C ARG A 287 40.08 -1.66 20.23
N THR A 288 39.51 -2.52 21.07
CA THR A 288 40.10 -2.88 22.36
C THR A 288 41.47 -3.53 22.18
N ALA A 289 41.59 -4.47 21.24
CA ALA A 289 42.85 -5.13 20.92
C ALA A 289 43.90 -4.16 20.37
N ILE A 290 43.53 -3.28 19.42
CA ILE A 290 44.42 -2.27 18.86
C ILE A 290 44.88 -1.28 19.93
N LYS A 291 43.96 -0.79 20.77
CA LYS A 291 44.28 0.11 21.89
C LYS A 291 45.30 -0.51 22.83
N LYS A 292 45.14 -1.79 23.16
CA LYS A 292 46.10 -2.53 24.00
C LYS A 292 47.47 -2.66 23.31
N THR A 293 47.48 -2.94 22.02
CA THR A 293 48.70 -3.13 21.22
C THR A 293 49.48 -1.83 21.00
N LEU A 294 48.78 -0.70 20.86
CA LEU A 294 49.39 0.63 20.67
C LEU A 294 49.65 1.38 21.98
N TYR A 295 49.27 0.81 23.12
CA TYR A 295 49.30 1.44 24.43
C TYR A 295 50.70 1.95 24.81
N THR A 296 50.75 3.18 25.29
CA THR A 296 51.88 3.76 26.04
C THR A 296 51.32 4.68 27.14
N SER A 297 52.09 4.89 28.21
CA SER A 297 51.70 5.83 29.29
C SER A 297 51.42 7.23 28.75
N LYS A 298 52.28 7.71 27.85
CA LYS A 298 52.13 9.01 27.18
C LYS A 298 50.82 9.15 26.40
N LYS A 299 50.37 8.09 25.70
CA LYS A 299 49.09 8.09 24.97
C LYS A 299 47.87 8.05 25.88
N ALA A 300 48.00 7.38 27.03
CA ALA A 300 46.96 7.36 28.05
C ALA A 300 46.77 8.76 28.66
N GLU A 301 47.87 9.45 28.97
CA GLU A 301 47.87 10.82 29.49
C GLU A 301 47.32 11.83 28.47
N ALA A 302 47.67 11.67 27.19
CA ALA A 302 47.23 12.56 26.10
C ALA A 302 45.85 12.20 25.50
N ASN A 303 45.16 11.18 26.03
CA ASN A 303 43.89 10.65 25.49
C ASN A 303 43.92 10.36 23.97
N THR A 304 45.02 9.79 23.48
CA THR A 304 45.24 9.45 22.06
C THR A 304 45.48 7.95 21.87
N PRO A 305 44.48 7.10 22.16
CA PRO A 305 44.66 5.65 22.24
C PRO A 305 45.01 4.96 20.92
N PHE A 306 44.79 5.61 19.78
CA PHE A 306 45.02 5.07 18.43
C PHE A 306 46.10 5.83 17.65
N ASP A 307 46.81 6.74 18.30
CA ASP A 307 47.95 7.43 17.68
C ASP A 307 49.01 6.42 17.23
N LEU A 308 49.46 6.50 15.99
CA LEU A 308 50.33 5.53 15.35
C LEU A 308 51.81 5.70 15.71
N THR A 309 52.19 6.55 16.66
CA THR A 309 53.60 6.81 17.01
C THR A 309 54.46 5.56 17.28
N GLY A 310 55.75 5.66 16.94
CA GLY A 310 56.74 4.60 17.16
C GLY A 310 56.68 3.51 16.10
N TRP A 311 56.69 2.25 16.54
CA TRP A 311 56.80 1.09 15.64
C TRP A 311 55.63 0.99 14.66
N ALA A 312 54.41 1.42 15.03
CA ALA A 312 53.21 1.28 14.20
C ALA A 312 53.26 2.19 12.96
N MET A 313 53.59 3.47 13.15
CA MET A 313 53.80 4.44 12.07
C MET A 313 54.94 4.02 11.17
N GLU A 314 56.08 3.61 11.74
CA GLU A 314 57.22 3.19 10.93
C GLU A 314 56.94 1.89 10.17
N SER A 315 56.08 1.02 10.70
CA SER A 315 55.66 -0.19 9.97
C SER A 315 54.81 0.15 8.74
N ILE A 316 53.87 1.09 8.86
CA ILE A 316 53.07 1.55 7.71
C ILE A 316 53.94 2.32 6.72
N ARG A 317 54.80 3.24 7.18
CA ARG A 317 55.73 3.99 6.31
C ARG A 317 56.67 3.07 5.57
N HIS A 318 57.20 2.04 6.24
CA HIS A 318 58.03 1.03 5.59
C HIS A 318 57.23 0.26 4.53
N GLY A 319 56.00 -0.13 4.85
CA GLY A 319 55.07 -0.77 3.91
C GLY A 319 54.79 0.09 2.67
N LEU A 320 54.68 1.41 2.82
CA LEU A 320 54.45 2.37 1.72
C LEU A 320 55.70 2.66 0.87
N GLY A 321 56.90 2.36 1.36
CA GLY A 321 58.15 2.60 0.63
C GLY A 321 58.32 4.05 0.18
N GLU A 322 58.49 4.26 -1.14
CA GLU A 322 58.68 5.59 -1.74
C GLU A 322 57.42 6.48 -1.70
N LEU A 323 56.24 5.91 -1.43
CA LEU A 323 55.00 6.67 -1.21
C LEU A 323 54.95 7.32 0.17
N ALA A 324 55.85 6.97 1.10
CA ALA A 324 55.96 7.66 2.38
C ALA A 324 56.90 8.87 2.25
N LYS A 325 56.43 10.06 2.67
CA LYS A 325 57.28 11.26 2.71
C LYS A 325 58.42 11.03 3.71
N LYS A 326 59.66 10.98 3.21
CA LYS A 326 60.89 10.94 4.03
C LYS A 326 60.91 12.21 4.89
N ASP A 327 61.18 12.08 6.19
CA ASP A 327 61.33 13.26 7.05
C ASP A 327 62.47 14.11 6.49
N SER A 328 62.26 15.42 6.37
CA SER A 328 63.34 16.35 6.15
C SER A 328 64.22 16.35 7.41
N GLY A 329 65.21 15.47 7.45
CA GLY A 329 66.27 15.54 8.44
C GLY A 329 66.90 16.93 8.38
N ARG A 330 67.14 17.51 9.56
CA ARG A 330 67.90 18.75 9.76
C ARG A 330 69.09 18.75 8.81
N VAL A 331 69.12 19.70 7.86
CA VAL A 331 70.31 19.98 7.05
C VAL A 331 71.41 20.28 8.07
N LYS A 332 72.45 19.45 8.12
CA LYS A 332 73.70 19.85 8.79
C LYS A 332 74.26 20.97 7.94
N GLU A 333 74.13 22.21 8.44
CA GLU A 333 74.91 23.32 7.93
C GLU A 333 76.39 22.93 8.04
N SER A 334 77.04 22.88 6.89
CA SER A 334 78.48 22.64 6.69
C SER A 334 79.28 23.88 7.02
#